data_AF-A0A2H0DB89-F1
#
_entry.id   AF-A0A2H0DB89-F1
#
_cell.length_a   1.000
_cell.length_b   1.000
_cell.length_c   1.000
_cell.angle_alpha   90.00
_cell.angle_beta   90.00
_cell.angle_gamma   90.00
#
_symmetry.space_group_name_H-M   'P 1'
#
loop_
_entity.id
_entity.type
_entity.pdbx_description
1 polymer ?
#
loop_
_entity_poly.entity_id
_entity_poly.type
_entity_poly.pdbx_seq_one_letter_code
_entity_poly.pdbx_strand_id
1 'polypeptide(L)'
;MYQNIGDEYLWNASMPCMMTAEKDIPIAEYGSSNIGRMKYIYRVGLGHRYGKLMQTIAGVHYNFSIPESIWLILFQADSAQPQNADLNSVQQSYISDRYMGLIRNYQRHCWMLPYLFGASPAVCNSFLGNKDHQLKSLSDCTSYGPNATSLRMGDLGYSNNAQSQLNISYNSLAEYVEGLEHAIHTPEPLYQKIGVKQKNAAGEWQYNQLNSNLLQIENEYYSNIRPKRVSKSGQRPAKALSQGGIEYIEVRGLDVNPFTATGISNQQIYWLDCFLMTCLLLESPTISCREQANISENLSKSVNQGREPGIHLNSGNQMILLSELGQEFAQKMLLVAKLFDSCWNTHRYTLSVQQWAECFQHPEKTLSGQLMQQIQTKNSYFGLIKEMSLKHKQLLMDKPLESELAETFYKISMQSLGKQQQLEAEHHQSFEEFLETYFQP
;
A
#
# COMPACT_ATOMS: atom_id res chain seq x y z
N MET A 1 2.54 22.49 0.10
CA MET A 1 1.13 22.21 -0.25
C MET A 1 0.17 23.16 0.47
N TYR A 2 0.12 23.19 1.82
CA TYR A 2 -0.82 24.04 2.57
C TYR A 2 -0.83 25.53 2.18
N GLN A 3 0.31 26.08 1.76
CA GLN A 3 0.42 27.45 1.25
C GLN A 3 -0.35 27.70 -0.07
N ASN A 4 -0.85 26.65 -0.76
CA ASN A 4 -1.45 26.74 -2.11
C ASN A 4 -2.86 26.10 -2.21
N ILE A 5 -3.47 25.67 -1.09
CA ILE A 5 -4.82 25.05 -1.09
C ILE A 5 -5.86 25.92 -0.35
N GLY A 6 -5.52 27.17 -0.03
CA GLY A 6 -6.39 28.09 0.67
C GLY A 6 -6.86 27.58 2.04
N ASP A 7 -8.17 27.58 2.25
CA ASP A 7 -8.80 27.19 3.51
C ASP A 7 -8.88 25.66 3.71
N GLU A 8 -8.61 24.87 2.67
CA GLU A 8 -8.64 23.41 2.73
C GLU A 8 -7.60 22.86 3.72
N TYR A 9 -7.86 21.63 4.20
CA TYR A 9 -6.92 20.89 5.03
C TYR A 9 -6.88 19.42 4.64
N LEU A 10 -5.76 18.74 4.93
CA LEU A 10 -5.64 17.31 4.65
C LEU A 10 -6.27 16.49 5.76
N TRP A 11 -7.10 15.53 5.38
CA TRP A 11 -7.61 14.51 6.30
C TRP A 11 -6.48 13.55 6.69
N ASN A 12 -6.05 13.58 7.95
CA ASN A 12 -4.87 12.86 8.41
C ASN A 12 -5.23 11.52 9.05
N ALA A 13 -6.03 10.72 8.35
CA ALA A 13 -6.36 9.35 8.74
C ALA A 13 -6.71 8.51 7.50
N SER A 14 -6.61 7.19 7.64
CA SER A 14 -6.90 6.26 6.54
C SER A 14 -8.37 6.24 6.14
N MET A 15 -9.27 6.17 7.13
CA MET A 15 -10.71 6.05 6.89
C MET A 15 -11.31 7.45 6.70
N PRO A 16 -12.07 7.68 5.62
CA PRO A 16 -12.69 8.98 5.37
C PRO A 16 -13.92 9.18 6.27
N CYS A 17 -14.44 10.40 6.32
CA CYS A 17 -15.63 10.75 7.09
C CYS A 17 -16.39 11.91 6.46
N MET A 18 -17.65 12.10 6.85
CA MET A 18 -18.56 13.09 6.30
C MET A 18 -18.76 12.93 4.80
N MET A 19 -18.91 11.68 4.37
CA MET A 19 -19.07 11.33 2.96
C MET A 19 -20.46 11.73 2.48
N THR A 20 -20.52 12.37 1.31
CA THR A 20 -21.75 12.64 0.57
C THR A 20 -22.12 11.45 -0.33
N ALA A 21 -23.08 11.63 -1.23
CA ALA A 21 -23.42 10.57 -2.18
C ALA A 21 -22.23 10.27 -3.10
N GLU A 22 -22.04 9.01 -3.50
CA GLU A 22 -20.89 8.61 -4.33
C GLU A 22 -20.74 9.45 -5.60
N LYS A 23 -21.87 9.82 -6.22
CA LYS A 23 -21.91 10.62 -7.44
C LYS A 23 -21.20 11.98 -7.30
N ASP A 24 -21.13 12.53 -6.08
CA ASP A 24 -20.55 13.84 -5.79
C ASP A 24 -19.03 13.78 -5.65
N ILE A 25 -18.43 12.58 -5.58
CA ILE A 25 -16.98 12.41 -5.53
C ILE A 25 -16.41 12.57 -6.96
N PRO A 26 -15.63 13.63 -7.25
CA PRO A 26 -15.05 13.83 -8.57
C PRO A 26 -13.97 12.78 -8.85
N ILE A 27 -13.86 12.38 -10.11
CA ILE A 27 -12.74 11.55 -10.58
C ILE A 27 -11.57 12.48 -10.93
N ALA A 28 -10.35 12.08 -10.55
CA ALA A 28 -9.16 12.86 -10.87
C ALA A 28 -8.98 13.05 -12.38
N GLU A 29 -8.81 14.30 -12.81
CA GLU A 29 -8.63 14.70 -14.19
C GLU A 29 -7.15 14.83 -14.56
N TYR A 30 -6.80 14.42 -15.78
CA TYR A 30 -5.41 14.35 -16.27
C TYR A 30 -5.25 14.93 -17.68
N GLY A 31 -6.19 15.79 -18.11
CA GLY A 31 -6.17 16.40 -19.44
C GLY A 31 -6.62 15.48 -20.58
N SER A 32 -6.37 15.89 -21.82
CA SER A 32 -6.91 15.25 -23.03
C SER A 32 -5.96 14.25 -23.70
N SER A 33 -4.69 14.18 -23.27
CA SER A 33 -3.71 13.22 -23.81
C SER A 33 -4.20 11.78 -23.65
N ASN A 34 -3.79 10.87 -24.56
CA ASN A 34 -4.22 9.46 -24.50
C ASN A 34 -3.90 8.81 -23.14
N ILE A 35 -2.71 9.07 -22.57
CA ILE A 35 -2.34 8.57 -21.24
C ILE A 35 -3.17 9.22 -20.11
N GLY A 36 -3.51 10.52 -20.23
CA GLY A 36 -4.39 11.22 -19.30
C GLY A 36 -5.80 10.65 -19.30
N ARG A 37 -6.38 10.48 -20.50
CA ARG A 37 -7.69 9.85 -20.72
C ARG A 37 -7.71 8.41 -20.18
N MET A 38 -6.68 7.62 -20.43
CA MET A 38 -6.57 6.27 -19.89
C MET A 38 -6.61 6.25 -18.36
N LYS A 39 -5.85 7.15 -17.69
CA LYS A 39 -5.85 7.28 -16.21
C LYS A 39 -7.21 7.71 -15.65
N TYR A 40 -7.94 8.56 -16.38
CA TYR A 40 -9.29 8.98 -16.02
C TYR A 40 -10.28 7.81 -16.17
N ILE A 41 -10.30 7.16 -17.33
CA ILE A 41 -11.21 6.03 -17.63
C ILE A 41 -10.96 4.85 -16.69
N TYR A 42 -9.71 4.58 -16.35
CA TYR A 42 -9.35 3.59 -15.33
C TYR A 42 -10.09 3.84 -14.00
N ARG A 43 -10.10 5.10 -13.53
CA ARG A 43 -10.76 5.50 -12.28
C ARG A 43 -12.28 5.51 -12.38
N VAL A 44 -12.83 5.83 -13.55
CA VAL A 44 -14.25 5.65 -13.84
C VAL A 44 -14.62 4.17 -13.67
N GLY A 45 -13.81 3.26 -14.25
CA GLY A 45 -13.96 1.82 -14.09
C GLY A 45 -13.88 1.37 -12.62
N LEU A 46 -12.92 1.87 -11.84
CA LEU A 46 -12.85 1.58 -10.40
C LEU A 46 -14.11 2.03 -9.64
N GLY A 47 -14.66 3.19 -10.01
CA GLY A 47 -15.91 3.70 -9.45
C GLY A 47 -17.10 2.78 -9.76
N HIS A 48 -17.20 2.27 -10.99
CA HIS A 48 -18.26 1.32 -11.35
C HIS A 48 -18.08 -0.07 -10.74
N ARG A 49 -16.84 -0.56 -10.64
CA ARG A 49 -16.54 -1.91 -10.14
C ARG A 49 -16.64 -1.99 -8.62
N TYR A 50 -16.22 -0.95 -7.92
CA TYR A 50 -15.97 -1.02 -6.47
C TYR A 50 -16.65 0.10 -5.65
N GLY A 51 -17.30 1.06 -6.31
CA GLY A 51 -17.83 2.26 -5.67
C GLY A 51 -16.75 3.32 -5.45
N LYS A 52 -17.13 4.59 -5.54
CA LYS A 52 -16.19 5.71 -5.38
C LYS A 52 -15.78 5.91 -3.92
N LEU A 53 -16.64 5.57 -2.96
CA LEU A 53 -16.35 5.75 -1.54
C LEU A 53 -15.10 4.97 -1.12
N MET A 54 -14.98 3.71 -1.53
CA MET A 54 -13.85 2.85 -1.18
C MET A 54 -12.51 3.43 -1.71
N GLN A 55 -12.54 4.11 -2.87
CA GLN A 55 -11.35 4.73 -3.47
C GLN A 55 -10.85 5.97 -2.71
N THR A 56 -11.59 6.47 -1.73
CA THR A 56 -11.20 7.61 -0.89
C THR A 56 -10.45 7.19 0.38
N ILE A 57 -10.32 5.88 0.63
CA ILE A 57 -9.48 5.35 1.71
C ILE A 57 -8.01 5.66 1.39
N ALA A 58 -7.32 6.31 2.33
CA ALA A 58 -5.92 6.66 2.20
C ALA A 58 -5.01 5.65 2.93
N GLY A 59 -3.76 5.54 2.49
CA GLY A 59 -2.73 4.76 3.14
C GLY A 59 -1.35 5.29 2.79
N VAL A 60 -0.33 4.76 3.44
CA VAL A 60 1.07 5.09 3.17
C VAL A 60 1.72 3.95 2.42
N HIS A 61 2.46 4.25 1.36
CA HIS A 61 3.31 3.27 0.70
C HIS A 61 4.77 3.52 1.04
N TYR A 62 5.49 2.47 1.41
CA TYR A 62 6.92 2.53 1.71
C TYR A 62 7.69 1.81 0.60
N ASN A 63 8.50 2.57 -0.16
CA ASN A 63 9.31 2.02 -1.23
C ASN A 63 10.72 1.74 -0.71
N PHE A 64 11.23 0.53 -0.92
CA PHE A 64 12.49 0.09 -0.36
C PHE A 64 13.31 -0.67 -1.40
N SER A 65 14.60 -0.33 -1.49
CA SER A 65 15.56 -0.96 -2.38
C SER A 65 16.88 -1.20 -1.66
N ILE A 66 17.53 -2.30 -2.00
CA ILE A 66 18.85 -2.65 -1.47
C ILE A 66 19.95 -2.01 -2.33
N PRO A 67 20.98 -1.40 -1.72
CA PRO A 67 22.12 -0.87 -2.46
C PRO A 67 22.86 -1.96 -3.25
N GLU A 68 23.34 -1.63 -4.45
CA GLU A 68 24.03 -2.59 -5.34
C GLU A 68 25.19 -3.32 -4.67
N SER A 69 25.96 -2.62 -3.83
CA SER A 69 27.10 -3.18 -3.09
C SER A 69 26.70 -4.33 -2.17
N ILE A 70 25.48 -4.34 -1.62
CA ILE A 70 25.00 -5.40 -0.73
C ILE A 70 24.69 -6.67 -1.53
N TRP A 71 24.21 -6.55 -2.78
CA TRP A 71 23.95 -7.73 -3.61
C TRP A 71 25.21 -8.55 -3.87
N LEU A 72 26.35 -7.89 -4.08
CA LEU A 72 27.63 -8.58 -4.23
C LEU A 72 28.00 -9.39 -2.97
N ILE A 73 27.84 -8.78 -1.79
CA ILE A 73 28.14 -9.43 -0.50
C ILE A 73 27.24 -10.66 -0.31
N LEU A 74 25.95 -10.52 -0.58
CA LEU A 74 24.98 -11.61 -0.47
C LEU A 74 25.28 -12.72 -1.48
N PHE A 75 25.60 -12.37 -2.73
CA PHE A 75 25.92 -13.33 -3.78
C PHE A 75 27.17 -14.16 -3.44
N GLN A 76 28.20 -13.52 -2.90
CA GLN A 76 29.42 -14.19 -2.43
C GLN A 76 29.14 -15.13 -1.25
N ALA A 77 28.27 -14.72 -0.32
CA ALA A 77 27.89 -15.53 0.83
C ALA A 77 27.06 -16.78 0.45
N ASP A 78 26.11 -16.64 -0.49
CA ASP A 78 25.21 -17.73 -0.90
C ASP A 78 25.90 -18.77 -1.78
N SER A 79 26.76 -18.33 -2.70
CA SER A 79 27.12 -19.14 -3.88
C SER A 79 28.37 -20.02 -3.71
N ALA A 80 29.08 -19.93 -2.57
CA ALA A 80 30.43 -20.51 -2.39
C ALA A 80 31.39 -20.22 -3.59
N GLN A 81 31.13 -19.13 -4.33
CA GLN A 81 31.87 -18.70 -5.52
C GLN A 81 33.18 -18.01 -5.12
N PRO A 82 34.20 -17.95 -6.01
CA PRO A 82 35.51 -17.43 -5.67
C PRO A 82 35.46 -15.98 -5.20
N GLN A 83 36.37 -15.62 -4.28
CA GLN A 83 36.56 -14.27 -3.70
C GLN A 83 36.78 -13.15 -4.74
N ASN A 84 36.88 -13.48 -6.04
CA ASN A 84 37.12 -12.56 -7.15
C ASN A 84 35.84 -12.10 -7.88
N ALA A 85 34.63 -12.46 -7.41
CA ALA A 85 33.38 -11.97 -7.99
C ALA A 85 33.25 -10.44 -7.83
N ASP A 86 32.81 -9.76 -8.89
CA ASP A 86 32.53 -8.32 -8.94
C ASP A 86 31.01 -8.05 -9.12
N LEU A 87 30.61 -6.78 -9.16
CA LEU A 87 29.19 -6.41 -9.35
C LEU A 87 28.61 -6.92 -10.68
N ASN A 88 29.42 -7.00 -11.74
CA ASN A 88 28.97 -7.51 -13.05
C ASN A 88 28.66 -9.01 -13.01
N SER A 89 29.21 -9.72 -12.03
CA SER A 89 28.94 -11.14 -11.80
C SER A 89 27.54 -11.38 -11.21
N VAL A 90 26.92 -10.37 -10.59
CA VAL A 90 25.60 -10.48 -9.98
C VAL A 90 24.52 -10.32 -11.03
N GLN A 91 23.86 -11.43 -11.38
CA GLN A 91 22.78 -11.41 -12.37
C GLN A 91 21.49 -10.83 -11.79
N GLN A 92 20.71 -10.17 -12.64
CA GLN A 92 19.39 -9.62 -12.29
C GLN A 92 18.38 -10.71 -11.87
N SER A 93 18.55 -11.95 -12.32
CA SER A 93 17.78 -13.11 -11.85
C SER A 93 17.99 -13.35 -10.35
N TYR A 94 19.24 -13.37 -9.90
CA TYR A 94 19.59 -13.51 -8.49
C TYR A 94 18.96 -12.40 -7.62
N ILE A 95 19.06 -11.14 -8.05
CA ILE A 95 18.44 -10.00 -7.35
C ILE A 95 16.92 -10.19 -7.25
N SER A 96 16.28 -10.60 -8.35
CA SER A 96 14.84 -10.83 -8.38
C SER A 96 14.42 -12.00 -7.49
N ASP A 97 15.20 -13.08 -7.44
CA ASP A 97 14.93 -14.23 -6.58
C ASP A 97 15.08 -13.87 -5.10
N ARG A 98 16.09 -13.06 -4.74
CA ARG A 98 16.26 -12.54 -3.38
C ARG A 98 15.12 -11.60 -2.98
N TYR A 99 14.67 -10.71 -3.86
CA TYR A 99 13.48 -9.89 -3.61
C TYR A 99 12.20 -10.72 -3.49
N MET A 100 12.04 -11.78 -4.28
CA MET A 100 10.92 -12.70 -4.10
C MET A 100 10.99 -13.44 -2.76
N GLY A 101 12.19 -13.82 -2.32
CA GLY A 101 12.43 -14.35 -0.97
C GLY A 101 12.02 -13.37 0.13
N LEU A 102 12.43 -12.10 0.01
CA LEU A 102 12.00 -11.02 0.88
C LEU A 102 10.47 -10.92 0.90
N ILE A 103 9.81 -10.88 -0.26
CA ILE A 103 8.35 -10.77 -0.36
C ILE A 103 7.64 -11.95 0.32
N ARG A 104 8.13 -13.19 0.16
CA ARG A 104 7.55 -14.35 0.86
C ARG A 104 7.68 -14.22 2.38
N ASN A 105 8.84 -13.78 2.87
CA ASN A 105 9.04 -13.53 4.30
C ASN A 105 8.22 -12.34 4.81
N TYR A 106 8.07 -11.29 4.01
CA TYR A 106 7.15 -10.20 4.29
C TYR A 106 5.74 -10.76 4.46
N GLN A 107 5.24 -11.60 3.55
CA GLN A 107 3.90 -12.16 3.68
C GLN A 107 3.69 -12.94 4.97
N ARG A 108 4.65 -13.78 5.37
CA ARG A 108 4.63 -14.52 6.65
C ARG A 108 4.50 -13.63 7.88
N HIS A 109 5.09 -12.43 7.83
CA HIS A 109 5.22 -11.54 8.99
C HIS A 109 4.46 -10.21 8.86
N CYS A 110 3.77 -9.96 7.75
CA CYS A 110 3.14 -8.67 7.47
C CYS A 110 1.98 -8.36 8.41
N TRP A 111 1.44 -9.35 9.12
CA TRP A 111 0.46 -9.16 10.18
C TRP A 111 0.97 -8.23 11.30
N MET A 112 2.29 -8.08 11.47
CA MET A 112 2.89 -7.14 12.44
C MET A 112 2.59 -5.69 12.08
N LEU A 113 2.45 -5.35 10.79
CA LEU A 113 2.21 -3.97 10.35
C LEU A 113 0.84 -3.45 10.79
N PRO A 114 -0.31 -4.09 10.49
CA PRO A 114 -1.58 -3.64 11.02
C PRO A 114 -1.63 -3.75 12.55
N TYR A 115 -0.98 -4.75 13.17
CA TYR A 115 -0.92 -4.84 14.63
C TYR A 115 -0.27 -3.60 15.28
N LEU A 116 0.94 -3.24 14.86
CA LEU A 116 1.71 -2.15 15.44
C LEU A 116 1.24 -0.78 14.94
N PHE A 117 1.02 -0.67 13.63
CA PHE A 117 0.84 0.58 12.89
C PHE A 117 -0.55 0.76 12.30
N GLY A 118 -1.47 -0.19 12.48
CA GLY A 118 -2.87 0.01 12.16
C GLY A 118 -3.40 1.20 12.94
N ALA A 119 -4.01 2.15 12.23
CA ALA A 119 -4.48 3.41 12.79
C ALA A 119 -5.92 3.71 12.33
N SER A 120 -6.68 2.65 12.07
CA SER A 120 -8.09 2.74 11.67
C SER A 120 -8.98 1.76 12.45
N PRO A 121 -9.00 1.79 13.80
CA PRO A 121 -9.88 0.93 14.62
C PRO A 121 -11.36 1.34 14.56
N ALA A 122 -11.64 2.56 14.08
CA ALA A 122 -12.96 3.15 14.00
C ALA A 122 -13.18 3.83 12.64
N VAL A 123 -14.45 4.05 12.33
CA VAL A 123 -14.90 4.64 11.07
C VAL A 123 -16.13 5.51 11.32
N CYS A 124 -16.32 6.47 10.44
CA CYS A 124 -17.47 7.35 10.41
C CYS A 124 -18.68 6.63 9.82
N ASN A 125 -19.86 6.73 10.45
CA ASN A 125 -21.06 6.03 9.98
C ASN A 125 -21.48 6.45 8.56
N SER A 126 -21.13 7.66 8.13
CA SER A 126 -21.34 8.11 6.74
C SER A 126 -20.64 7.24 5.69
N PHE A 127 -19.55 6.56 6.06
CA PHE A 127 -18.80 5.67 5.17
C PHE A 127 -19.44 4.28 5.06
N LEU A 128 -20.09 3.81 6.13
CA LEU A 128 -20.75 2.51 6.16
C LEU A 128 -22.01 2.50 5.29
N GLY A 129 -22.69 3.65 5.19
CA GLY A 129 -23.96 3.75 4.47
C GLY A 129 -24.96 2.74 5.02
N ASN A 130 -25.55 1.93 4.13
CA ASN A 130 -26.48 0.85 4.49
C ASN A 130 -25.83 -0.55 4.43
N LYS A 131 -24.49 -0.64 4.47
CA LYS A 131 -23.82 -1.95 4.41
C LYS A 131 -23.93 -2.68 5.74
N ASP A 132 -24.22 -3.97 5.69
CA ASP A 132 -24.14 -4.84 6.86
C ASP A 132 -22.70 -4.87 7.40
N HIS A 133 -22.55 -4.71 8.71
CA HIS A 133 -21.25 -4.72 9.38
C HIS A 133 -21.36 -5.24 10.81
N GLN A 134 -20.25 -5.77 11.33
CA GLN A 134 -20.16 -6.29 12.70
C GLN A 134 -19.57 -5.26 13.70
N LEU A 135 -19.38 -4.01 13.27
CA LEU A 135 -18.85 -2.95 14.13
C LEU A 135 -19.84 -2.58 15.24
N LYS A 136 -19.30 -2.18 16.40
CA LYS A 136 -20.10 -1.61 17.49
C LYS A 136 -20.28 -0.12 17.26
N SER A 137 -21.47 0.39 17.57
CA SER A 137 -21.72 1.83 17.61
C SER A 137 -21.15 2.43 18.90
N LEU A 138 -20.37 3.50 18.77
CA LEU A 138 -19.91 4.34 19.87
C LEU A 138 -20.83 5.57 20.03
N SER A 139 -21.22 6.16 18.90
CA SER A 139 -22.14 7.30 18.81
C SER A 139 -22.82 7.34 17.45
N ASP A 140 -23.79 8.24 17.26
CA ASP A 140 -24.56 8.38 16.00
C ASP A 140 -23.69 8.54 14.75
N CYS A 141 -22.45 9.02 14.92
CA CYS A 141 -21.52 9.24 13.80
C CYS A 141 -20.29 8.30 13.81
N THR A 142 -20.10 7.44 14.82
CA THR A 142 -18.89 6.62 14.97
C THR A 142 -19.20 5.17 15.26
N SER A 143 -18.66 4.28 14.44
CA SER A 143 -18.62 2.84 14.69
C SER A 143 -17.17 2.35 14.77
N TYR A 144 -16.94 1.27 15.52
CA TYR A 144 -15.59 0.77 15.77
C TYR A 144 -15.54 -0.74 15.99
N GLY A 145 -14.35 -1.31 15.75
CA GLY A 145 -14.01 -2.68 16.12
C GLY A 145 -13.30 -2.69 17.49
N PRO A 146 -13.85 -3.33 18.53
CA PRO A 146 -13.29 -3.27 19.88
C PRO A 146 -11.81 -3.64 19.97
N ASN A 147 -11.41 -4.68 19.24
CA ASN A 147 -10.04 -5.19 19.17
C ASN A 147 -9.40 -5.00 17.79
N ALA A 148 -10.08 -4.30 16.88
CA ALA A 148 -9.59 -4.06 15.53
C ALA A 148 -8.39 -3.10 15.55
N THR A 149 -7.50 -3.30 14.59
CA THR A 149 -6.29 -2.48 14.41
C THR A 149 -6.38 -1.63 13.15
N SER A 150 -6.77 -2.23 12.02
CA SER A 150 -6.86 -1.55 10.73
C SER A 150 -8.09 -1.95 9.91
N LEU A 151 -9.23 -1.27 10.13
CA LEU A 151 -10.44 -1.50 9.32
C LEU A 151 -10.22 -1.23 7.83
N ARG A 152 -9.23 -0.38 7.47
CA ARG A 152 -8.78 -0.18 6.09
C ARG A 152 -8.31 -1.48 5.42
N MET A 153 -7.69 -2.38 6.18
CA MET A 153 -7.18 -3.65 5.67
C MET A 153 -8.18 -4.81 5.85
N GLY A 154 -9.33 -4.57 6.48
CA GLY A 154 -10.39 -5.55 6.69
C GLY A 154 -11.50 -5.47 5.65
N ASP A 155 -12.67 -6.03 5.99
CA ASP A 155 -13.81 -6.19 5.06
C ASP A 155 -14.45 -4.86 4.60
N LEU A 156 -14.16 -3.77 5.30
CA LEU A 156 -14.61 -2.42 4.95
C LEU A 156 -13.66 -1.71 3.97
N GLY A 157 -12.47 -2.28 3.78
CA GLY A 157 -11.43 -1.79 2.90
C GLY A 157 -11.53 -2.34 1.49
N TYR A 158 -10.36 -2.56 0.86
CA TYR A 158 -10.24 -3.18 -0.44
C TYR A 158 -10.37 -4.72 -0.33
N SER A 159 -11.56 -5.22 0.00
CA SER A 159 -11.90 -6.64 -0.06
C SER A 159 -13.00 -6.86 -1.10
N ASN A 160 -12.63 -7.27 -2.31
CA ASN A 160 -13.60 -7.63 -3.35
C ASN A 160 -13.52 -9.13 -3.67
N ASN A 161 -14.70 -9.75 -3.71
CA ASN A 161 -14.91 -11.17 -4.04
C ASN A 161 -14.43 -11.57 -5.45
N ALA A 162 -14.26 -10.62 -6.37
CA ALA A 162 -13.70 -10.90 -7.69
C ALA A 162 -12.18 -11.15 -7.64
N GLN A 163 -11.46 -10.42 -6.76
CA GLN A 163 -10.01 -10.59 -6.61
C GLN A 163 -9.64 -11.75 -5.69
N SER A 164 -10.55 -12.23 -4.83
CA SER A 164 -10.30 -13.43 -4.01
C SER A 164 -10.13 -14.71 -4.84
N GLN A 165 -10.48 -14.69 -6.13
CA GLN A 165 -10.21 -15.77 -7.08
C GLN A 165 -8.81 -15.67 -7.72
N LEU A 166 -8.12 -14.52 -7.57
CA LEU A 166 -6.79 -14.30 -8.14
C LEU A 166 -5.72 -14.94 -7.25
N ASN A 167 -5.29 -16.13 -7.64
CA ASN A 167 -4.16 -16.83 -7.01
C ASN A 167 -2.84 -16.43 -7.69
N ILE A 168 -2.37 -15.20 -7.47
CA ILE A 168 -1.07 -14.74 -7.97
C ILE A 168 0.04 -15.21 -7.02
N SER A 169 0.95 -16.02 -7.55
CA SER A 169 2.08 -16.59 -6.81
C SER A 169 3.21 -15.56 -6.61
N TYR A 170 3.91 -15.69 -5.48
CA TYR A 170 5.13 -14.93 -5.16
C TYR A 170 6.35 -15.86 -5.01
N ASN A 171 6.27 -17.07 -5.54
CA ASN A 171 7.37 -18.04 -5.50
C ASN A 171 8.48 -17.68 -6.50
N SER A 172 8.12 -17.20 -7.68
CA SER A 172 9.07 -16.73 -8.70
C SER A 172 8.54 -15.51 -9.44
N LEU A 173 9.45 -14.69 -10.01
CA LEU A 173 9.06 -13.53 -10.81
C LEU A 173 8.25 -13.91 -12.06
N ALA A 174 8.59 -15.04 -12.69
CA ALA A 174 7.87 -15.54 -13.85
C ALA A 174 6.41 -15.85 -13.50
N GLU A 175 6.15 -16.63 -12.44
CA GLU A 175 4.79 -16.95 -12.00
C GLU A 175 3.99 -15.69 -11.62
N TYR A 176 4.64 -14.72 -10.96
CA TYR A 176 3.99 -13.47 -10.59
C TYR A 176 3.53 -12.67 -11.81
N VAL A 177 4.42 -12.52 -12.80
CA VAL A 177 4.13 -11.80 -14.05
C VAL A 177 3.05 -12.54 -14.84
N GLU A 178 3.16 -13.86 -14.97
CA GLU A 178 2.16 -14.69 -15.66
C GLU A 178 0.78 -14.56 -15.03
N GLY A 179 0.69 -14.58 -13.70
CA GLY A 179 -0.56 -14.39 -12.97
C GLY A 179 -1.21 -13.03 -13.22
N LEU A 180 -0.41 -11.95 -13.29
CA LEU A 180 -0.90 -10.61 -13.63
C LEU A 180 -1.36 -10.51 -15.10
N GLU A 181 -0.58 -11.05 -16.03
CA GLU A 181 -0.94 -11.09 -17.46
C GLU A 181 -2.23 -11.88 -17.68
N HIS A 182 -2.39 -13.02 -17.00
CA HIS A 182 -3.63 -13.78 -17.06
C HIS A 182 -4.82 -12.95 -16.55
N ALA A 183 -4.67 -12.31 -15.39
CA ALA A 183 -5.74 -11.53 -14.76
C ALA A 183 -6.23 -10.33 -15.61
N ILE A 184 -5.34 -9.66 -16.35
CA ILE A 184 -5.74 -8.55 -17.21
C ILE A 184 -6.31 -8.98 -18.56
N HIS A 185 -6.25 -10.27 -18.91
CA HIS A 185 -6.82 -10.84 -20.14
C HIS A 185 -8.03 -11.74 -19.92
N THR A 186 -8.31 -12.14 -18.67
CA THR A 186 -9.45 -13.00 -18.33
C THR A 186 -10.73 -12.19 -18.14
N PRO A 187 -11.77 -12.37 -18.98
CA PRO A 187 -13.05 -11.67 -18.85
C PRO A 187 -13.79 -12.01 -17.55
N GLU A 188 -14.43 -11.03 -16.93
CA GLU A 188 -15.23 -11.19 -15.71
C GLU A 188 -16.72 -10.90 -15.99
N PRO A 189 -17.62 -11.89 -15.84
CA PRO A 189 -19.04 -11.73 -16.11
C PRO A 189 -19.71 -10.55 -15.39
N LEU A 190 -19.31 -10.23 -14.16
CA LEU A 190 -19.84 -9.07 -13.42
C LEU A 190 -19.49 -7.75 -14.12
N TYR A 191 -18.28 -7.63 -14.65
CA TYR A 191 -17.81 -6.41 -15.30
C TYR A 191 -18.26 -6.31 -16.75
N GLN A 192 -18.53 -7.43 -17.43
CA GLN A 192 -19.16 -7.43 -18.75
C GLN A 192 -20.55 -6.78 -18.72
N LYS A 193 -21.32 -6.99 -17.65
CA LYS A 193 -22.65 -6.38 -17.47
C LYS A 193 -22.62 -4.85 -17.38
N ILE A 194 -21.51 -4.27 -16.91
CA ILE A 194 -21.32 -2.81 -16.86
C ILE A 194 -21.12 -2.23 -18.27
N GLY A 195 -20.59 -3.03 -19.19
CA GLY A 195 -20.17 -2.60 -20.52
C GLY A 195 -18.89 -1.77 -20.51
N VAL A 196 -18.15 -1.77 -21.62
CA VAL A 196 -16.90 -0.97 -21.75
C VAL A 196 -17.21 0.49 -22.08
N LYS A 197 -18.15 0.73 -22.98
CA LYS A 197 -18.60 2.06 -23.41
C LYS A 197 -20.09 2.08 -23.71
N GLN A 198 -20.70 3.23 -23.54
CA GLN A 198 -22.12 3.49 -23.83
C GLN A 198 -22.27 4.84 -24.54
N LYS A 199 -23.36 5.02 -25.29
CA LYS A 199 -23.69 6.35 -25.85
C LYS A 199 -24.35 7.22 -24.79
N ASN A 200 -23.88 8.45 -24.64
CA ASN A 200 -24.52 9.46 -23.80
C ASN A 200 -25.79 10.00 -24.48
N ALA A 201 -26.52 10.89 -23.80
CA ALA A 201 -27.75 11.51 -24.34
C ALA A 201 -27.51 12.32 -25.64
N ALA A 202 -26.28 12.78 -25.88
CA ALA A 202 -25.86 13.47 -27.10
C ALA A 202 -25.42 12.50 -28.23
N GLY A 203 -25.43 11.19 -27.99
CA GLY A 203 -25.04 10.16 -28.96
C GLY A 203 -23.53 9.87 -29.02
N GLU A 204 -22.72 10.47 -28.16
CA GLU A 204 -21.26 10.31 -28.09
C GLU A 204 -20.87 9.12 -27.22
N TRP A 205 -19.76 8.46 -27.54
CA TRP A 205 -19.24 7.35 -26.75
C TRP A 205 -18.60 7.82 -25.45
N GLN A 206 -19.13 7.32 -24.33
CA GLN A 206 -18.56 7.46 -23.00
C GLN A 206 -18.04 6.11 -22.51
N TYR A 207 -16.80 6.09 -22.03
CA TYR A 207 -16.20 4.89 -21.45
C TYR A 207 -16.62 4.73 -20.00
N ASN A 208 -17.06 3.52 -19.65
CA ASN A 208 -17.36 3.12 -18.27
C ASN A 208 -16.15 2.42 -17.63
N GLN A 209 -15.25 1.82 -18.43
CA GLN A 209 -14.03 1.12 -17.98
C GLN A 209 -13.09 0.90 -19.16
N LEU A 210 -11.83 0.52 -18.89
CA LEU A 210 -10.86 0.23 -19.96
C LEU A 210 -11.15 -1.09 -20.69
N ASN A 211 -11.52 -2.13 -19.94
CA ASN A 211 -11.93 -3.44 -20.42
C ASN A 211 -12.89 -4.08 -19.40
N SER A 212 -13.39 -5.28 -19.69
CA SER A 212 -14.26 -6.05 -18.80
C SER A 212 -13.57 -7.29 -18.20
N ASN A 213 -12.25 -7.22 -18.02
CA ASN A 213 -11.45 -8.33 -17.47
C ASN A 213 -11.34 -8.24 -15.95
N LEU A 214 -10.89 -9.31 -15.28
CA LEU A 214 -10.73 -9.37 -13.82
C LEU A 214 -10.00 -8.15 -13.29
N LEU A 215 -8.95 -7.72 -14.00
CA LEU A 215 -8.26 -6.44 -13.77
C LEU A 215 -8.30 -5.59 -15.05
N GLN A 216 -8.55 -4.28 -14.93
CA GLN A 216 -8.38 -3.38 -16.08
C GLN A 216 -6.92 -3.26 -16.49
N ILE A 217 -6.04 -3.13 -15.49
CA ILE A 217 -4.57 -3.05 -15.60
C ILE A 217 -3.96 -3.63 -14.33
N GLU A 218 -2.67 -3.94 -14.35
CA GLU A 218 -1.94 -4.57 -13.25
C GLU A 218 -2.01 -3.76 -11.95
N ASN A 219 -2.12 -2.44 -12.06
CA ASN A 219 -2.22 -1.56 -10.89
C ASN A 219 -3.49 -1.80 -10.05
N GLU A 220 -4.54 -2.40 -10.62
CA GLU A 220 -5.80 -2.74 -9.95
C GLU A 220 -5.66 -3.93 -8.99
N TYR A 221 -4.63 -4.78 -9.16
CA TYR A 221 -4.40 -5.93 -8.30
C TYR A 221 -4.08 -5.51 -6.87
N TYR A 222 -5.02 -5.64 -5.94
CA TYR A 222 -4.79 -5.24 -4.56
C TYR A 222 -3.86 -6.23 -3.86
N SER A 223 -2.73 -5.73 -3.34
CA SER A 223 -1.78 -6.52 -2.56
C SER A 223 -1.11 -5.65 -1.49
N ASN A 224 -0.64 -6.31 -0.42
CA ASN A 224 0.03 -5.65 0.71
C ASN A 224 1.50 -5.30 0.43
N ILE A 225 2.08 -5.92 -0.59
CA ILE A 225 3.43 -5.67 -1.08
C ILE A 225 3.47 -5.94 -2.59
N ARG A 226 4.28 -5.18 -3.33
CA ARG A 226 4.48 -5.37 -4.77
C ARG A 226 5.97 -5.34 -5.14
N PRO A 227 6.44 -6.25 -6.01
CA PRO A 227 7.68 -6.05 -6.72
C PRO A 227 7.52 -4.91 -7.73
N LYS A 228 8.54 -4.08 -7.88
CA LYS A 228 8.49 -2.88 -8.73
C LYS A 228 9.79 -2.68 -9.50
N ARG A 229 9.64 -2.03 -10.64
CA ARG A 229 10.69 -1.45 -11.47
C ARG A 229 10.17 -0.15 -12.06
N VAL A 230 11.05 0.83 -12.26
CA VAL A 230 10.69 2.08 -12.94
C VAL A 230 10.35 1.77 -14.41
N SER A 231 9.07 1.92 -14.75
CA SER A 231 8.59 1.73 -16.13
C SER A 231 8.91 2.95 -16.99
N LYS A 232 9.22 2.72 -18.27
CA LYS A 232 9.21 3.77 -19.29
C LYS A 232 7.79 4.30 -19.52
N SER A 233 7.65 5.50 -20.08
CA SER A 233 6.34 6.04 -20.44
C SER A 233 5.60 5.08 -21.37
N GLY A 234 4.32 4.77 -21.06
CA GLY A 234 3.51 3.81 -21.81
C GLY A 234 3.87 2.33 -21.61
N GLN A 235 4.94 2.01 -20.88
CA GLN A 235 5.33 0.63 -20.62
C GLN A 235 4.53 0.05 -19.45
N ARG A 236 3.94 -1.13 -19.68
CA ARG A 236 3.22 -1.89 -18.66
C ARG A 236 4.12 -2.34 -17.51
N PRO A 237 3.66 -2.30 -16.24
CA PRO A 237 4.45 -2.75 -15.09
C PRO A 237 4.91 -4.20 -15.18
N ALA A 238 4.05 -5.13 -15.60
CA ALA A 238 4.40 -6.54 -15.73
C ALA A 238 5.51 -6.76 -16.78
N LYS A 239 5.42 -6.05 -17.92
CA LYS A 239 6.45 -6.06 -18.97
C LYS A 239 7.79 -5.50 -18.51
N ALA A 240 7.77 -4.39 -17.75
CA ALA A 240 8.98 -3.83 -17.16
C ALA A 240 9.66 -4.82 -16.20
N LEU A 241 8.88 -5.50 -15.36
CA LEU A 241 9.37 -6.55 -14.46
C LEU A 241 9.90 -7.77 -15.22
N SER A 242 9.20 -8.24 -16.25
CA SER A 242 9.63 -9.39 -17.06
C SER A 242 10.98 -9.14 -17.76
N GLN A 243 11.15 -7.94 -18.32
CA GLN A 243 12.36 -7.58 -19.07
C GLN A 243 13.53 -7.20 -18.18
N GLY A 244 13.24 -6.52 -17.07
CA GLY A 244 14.27 -5.92 -16.23
C GLY A 244 14.46 -6.60 -14.89
N GLY A 245 13.59 -7.48 -14.44
CA GLY A 245 13.60 -7.98 -13.06
C GLY A 245 13.14 -6.96 -12.03
N ILE A 246 13.24 -7.31 -10.75
CA ILE A 246 12.82 -6.45 -9.63
C ILE A 246 13.93 -5.43 -9.32
N GLU A 247 13.55 -4.17 -9.15
CA GLU A 247 14.45 -3.08 -8.77
C GLU A 247 14.25 -2.67 -7.30
N TYR A 248 12.99 -2.56 -6.89
CA TYR A 248 12.59 -2.21 -5.53
C TYR A 248 11.27 -2.89 -5.16
N ILE A 249 10.88 -2.80 -3.89
CA ILE A 249 9.58 -3.26 -3.40
C ILE A 249 8.74 -2.08 -2.90
N GLU A 250 7.43 -2.16 -3.09
CA GLU A 250 6.45 -1.22 -2.53
C GLU A 250 5.62 -1.94 -1.45
N VAL A 251 5.83 -1.57 -0.19
CA VAL A 251 4.99 -1.98 0.95
C VAL A 251 3.75 -1.09 0.99
N ARG A 252 2.57 -1.69 1.07
CA ARG A 252 1.27 -0.99 0.95
C ARG A 252 0.36 -1.20 2.17
N GLY A 253 0.80 -2.01 3.12
CA GLY A 253 0.07 -2.40 4.34
C GLY A 253 0.13 -1.38 5.49
N LEU A 254 0.39 -0.09 5.21
CA LEU A 254 0.49 0.94 6.25
C LEU A 254 -0.72 1.89 6.20
N ASP A 255 -1.30 2.10 7.37
CA ASP A 255 -2.29 3.16 7.59
C ASP A 255 -1.60 4.52 7.71
N VAL A 256 -2.36 5.58 7.47
CA VAL A 256 -1.94 6.95 7.78
C VAL A 256 -1.86 7.09 9.29
N ASN A 257 -0.69 7.46 9.81
CA ASN A 257 -0.47 7.73 11.23
C ASN A 257 -1.04 9.11 11.61
N PRO A 258 -2.17 9.18 12.35
CA PRO A 258 -2.84 10.43 12.65
C PRO A 258 -2.07 11.29 13.66
N PHE A 259 -1.11 10.72 14.39
CA PHE A 259 -0.31 11.43 15.39
C PHE A 259 0.84 12.24 14.79
N THR A 260 1.10 12.09 13.48
CA THR A 260 2.16 12.79 12.76
C THR A 260 1.61 13.61 11.61
N ALA A 261 2.16 14.80 11.37
CA ALA A 261 1.71 15.67 10.28
C ALA A 261 2.01 15.13 8.87
N THR A 262 2.94 14.18 8.76
CA THR A 262 3.36 13.53 7.51
C THR A 262 2.66 12.19 7.24
N GLY A 263 1.82 11.71 8.16
CA GLY A 263 1.16 10.40 8.06
C GLY A 263 2.06 9.20 8.33
N ILE A 264 3.34 9.38 8.66
CA ILE A 264 4.29 8.35 9.08
C ILE A 264 5.39 8.97 9.94
N SER A 265 5.85 8.26 10.97
CA SER A 265 6.94 8.71 11.85
C SER A 265 8.31 8.15 11.44
N ASN A 266 9.39 8.84 11.85
CA ASN A 266 10.75 8.31 11.68
C ASN A 266 10.95 6.96 12.36
N GLN A 267 10.31 6.73 13.52
CA GLN A 267 10.39 5.45 14.21
C GLN A 267 9.78 4.32 13.36
N GLN A 268 8.63 4.55 12.72
CA GLN A 268 8.05 3.57 11.79
C GLN A 268 9.01 3.27 10.63
N ILE A 269 9.67 4.29 10.07
CA ILE A 269 10.66 4.13 8.99
C ILE A 269 11.85 3.26 9.46
N TYR A 270 12.45 3.57 10.60
CA TYR A 270 13.57 2.78 11.14
C TYR A 270 13.17 1.33 11.41
N TRP A 271 11.95 1.10 11.90
CA TRP A 271 11.43 -0.23 12.12
C TRP A 271 11.24 -0.99 10.79
N LEU A 272 10.67 -0.33 9.77
CA LEU A 272 10.44 -0.90 8.44
C LEU A 272 11.76 -1.27 7.75
N ASP A 273 12.79 -0.44 7.85
CA ASP A 273 14.13 -0.74 7.33
C ASP A 273 14.70 -2.02 7.94
N CYS A 274 14.64 -2.15 9.28
CA CYS A 274 15.07 -3.37 9.96
C CYS A 274 14.21 -4.57 9.57
N PHE A 275 12.89 -4.40 9.51
CA PHE A 275 11.95 -5.46 9.18
C PHE A 275 12.21 -6.03 7.77
N LEU A 276 12.32 -5.16 6.76
CA LEU A 276 12.53 -5.57 5.37
C LEU A 276 13.92 -6.17 5.15
N MET A 277 14.94 -5.63 5.81
CA MET A 277 16.28 -6.23 5.78
C MET A 277 16.30 -7.59 6.49
N THR A 278 15.62 -7.75 7.63
CA THR A 278 15.46 -9.07 8.26
C THR A 278 14.74 -10.04 7.32
N CYS A 279 13.65 -9.63 6.66
CA CYS A 279 12.95 -10.47 5.68
C CYS A 279 13.86 -10.91 4.51
N LEU A 280 14.77 -10.04 4.05
CA LEU A 280 15.73 -10.35 2.98
C LEU A 280 16.78 -11.39 3.40
N LEU A 281 17.19 -11.36 4.66
CA LEU A 281 18.26 -12.19 5.21
C LEU A 281 17.77 -13.57 5.67
N LEU A 282 16.50 -13.69 6.04
CA LEU A 282 15.91 -14.96 6.43
C LEU A 282 15.78 -15.91 5.23
N GLU A 283 15.95 -17.21 5.50
CA GLU A 283 15.56 -18.25 4.54
C GLU A 283 14.10 -18.08 4.13
N SER A 284 13.80 -18.36 2.87
CA SER A 284 12.50 -18.06 2.27
C SER A 284 12.01 -19.21 1.39
N PRO A 285 11.64 -20.36 1.98
CA PRO A 285 11.04 -21.45 1.21
C PRO A 285 9.78 -20.97 0.45
N THR A 286 9.44 -21.67 -0.62
CA THR A 286 8.23 -21.39 -1.41
C THR A 286 6.98 -21.53 -0.54
N ILE A 287 5.98 -20.70 -0.81
CA ILE A 287 4.70 -20.72 -0.09
C ILE A 287 3.76 -21.69 -0.80
N SER A 288 3.26 -22.66 -0.04
CA SER A 288 2.21 -23.58 -0.49
C SER A 288 0.81 -22.95 -0.36
N CYS A 289 -0.20 -23.48 -1.04
CA CYS A 289 -1.58 -22.99 -0.90
C CYS A 289 -2.09 -23.06 0.55
N ARG A 290 -1.70 -24.10 1.31
CA ARG A 290 -2.05 -24.24 2.73
C ARG A 290 -1.39 -23.14 3.57
N GLU A 291 -0.11 -22.87 3.32
CA GLU A 291 0.60 -21.80 4.02
C GLU A 291 0.03 -20.42 3.65
N GLN A 292 -0.35 -20.19 2.39
CA GLN A 292 -1.01 -18.95 1.96
C GLN A 292 -2.34 -18.72 2.70
N ALA A 293 -3.12 -19.77 2.94
CA ALA A 293 -4.34 -19.70 3.73
C ALA A 293 -4.04 -19.29 5.18
N ASN A 294 -3.03 -19.91 5.80
CA ASN A 294 -2.57 -19.56 7.15
C ASN A 294 -2.08 -18.10 7.24
N ILE A 295 -1.33 -17.63 6.24
CA ILE A 295 -0.86 -16.24 6.15
C ILE A 295 -2.04 -15.27 6.09
N SER A 296 -3.02 -15.57 5.24
CA SER A 296 -4.22 -14.75 5.07
C SER A 296 -5.06 -14.71 6.36
N GLU A 297 -5.19 -15.84 7.04
CA GLU A 297 -5.88 -15.94 8.34
C GLU A 297 -5.15 -15.13 9.42
N ASN A 298 -3.81 -15.24 9.50
CA ASN A 298 -3.02 -14.48 10.47
C ASN A 298 -3.16 -12.97 10.27
N LEU A 299 -3.12 -12.52 9.02
CA LEU A 299 -3.34 -11.11 8.69
C LEU A 299 -4.75 -10.67 9.09
N SER A 300 -5.78 -11.46 8.77
CA SER A 300 -7.17 -11.16 9.14
C SER A 300 -7.37 -11.07 10.65
N LYS A 301 -6.79 -12.01 11.42
CA LYS A 301 -6.80 -11.98 12.89
C LYS A 301 -6.13 -10.72 13.44
N SER A 302 -4.96 -10.37 12.93
CA SER A 302 -4.25 -9.14 13.34
C SER A 302 -5.06 -7.87 13.03
N VAL A 303 -5.70 -7.82 11.86
CA VAL A 303 -6.52 -6.69 11.43
C VAL A 303 -7.79 -6.52 12.27
N ASN A 304 -8.57 -7.60 12.42
CA ASN A 304 -9.92 -7.52 12.99
C ASN A 304 -9.94 -7.67 14.51
N GLN A 305 -8.98 -8.42 15.06
CA GLN A 305 -8.97 -8.80 16.46
C GLN A 305 -7.62 -8.50 17.14
N GLY A 306 -6.61 -8.00 16.44
CA GLY A 306 -5.21 -8.02 16.91
C GLY A 306 -4.93 -7.53 18.33
N ARG A 307 -5.74 -6.63 18.90
CA ARG A 307 -5.59 -6.18 20.31
C ARG A 307 -6.25 -7.09 21.36
N GLU A 308 -6.91 -8.16 20.95
CA GLU A 308 -7.56 -9.11 21.86
C GLU A 308 -6.50 -9.92 22.63
N PRO A 309 -6.61 -10.02 23.97
CA PRO A 309 -5.71 -10.84 24.76
C PRO A 309 -5.79 -12.32 24.35
N GLY A 310 -4.65 -12.99 24.25
CA GLY A 310 -4.63 -14.44 24.00
C GLY A 310 -4.78 -14.87 22.54
N ILE A 311 -4.65 -13.96 21.57
CA ILE A 311 -4.71 -14.32 20.14
C ILE A 311 -3.56 -15.24 19.76
N HIS A 312 -3.91 -16.34 19.08
CA HIS A 312 -2.94 -17.24 18.48
C HIS A 312 -2.91 -17.10 16.95
N LEU A 313 -1.70 -17.14 16.40
CA LEU A 313 -1.42 -17.13 14.97
C LEU A 313 -0.84 -18.48 14.54
N ASN A 314 -1.09 -18.85 13.28
CA ASN A 314 -0.52 -20.04 12.66
C ASN A 314 0.99 -19.84 12.44
N SER A 315 1.80 -20.80 12.89
CA SER A 315 3.24 -20.90 12.59
C SER A 315 3.56 -22.35 12.22
N GLY A 316 3.68 -22.62 10.93
CA GLY A 316 3.79 -23.99 10.41
C GLY A 316 2.56 -24.83 10.77
N ASN A 317 2.75 -25.88 11.58
CA ASN A 317 1.69 -26.77 12.08
C ASN A 317 1.24 -26.45 13.52
N GLN A 318 1.75 -25.35 14.10
CA GLN A 318 1.45 -24.96 15.48
C GLN A 318 0.72 -23.62 15.52
N MET A 319 0.02 -23.39 16.62
CA MET A 319 -0.59 -22.11 16.96
C MET A 319 0.23 -21.49 18.08
N ILE A 320 0.76 -20.29 17.86
CA ILE A 320 1.64 -19.57 18.80
C ILE A 320 0.99 -18.25 19.16
N LEU A 321 1.16 -17.79 20.40
CA LEU A 321 0.63 -16.51 20.83
C LEU A 321 1.21 -15.37 19.97
N LEU A 322 0.36 -14.44 19.53
CA LEU A 322 0.78 -13.30 18.69
C LEU A 322 1.95 -12.53 19.31
N SER A 323 1.89 -12.31 20.62
CA SER A 323 2.91 -11.58 21.36
C SER A 323 4.24 -12.33 21.41
N GLU A 324 4.23 -13.65 21.59
CA GLU A 324 5.42 -14.49 21.57
C GLU A 324 6.09 -14.47 20.18
N LEU A 325 5.28 -14.66 19.13
CA LEU A 325 5.78 -14.64 17.75
C LEU A 325 6.36 -13.28 17.36
N GLY A 326 5.71 -12.19 17.80
CA GLY A 326 6.19 -10.82 17.59
C GLY A 326 7.50 -10.53 18.30
N GLN A 327 7.64 -10.99 19.56
CA GLN A 327 8.87 -10.85 20.34
C GLN A 327 10.02 -11.65 19.73
N GLU A 328 9.78 -12.89 19.29
CA GLU A 328 10.78 -13.71 18.63
C GLU A 328 11.30 -13.01 17.36
N PHE A 329 10.40 -12.46 16.53
CA PHE A 329 10.81 -11.74 15.33
C PHE A 329 11.55 -10.44 15.66
N ALA A 330 11.12 -9.70 16.70
CA ALA A 330 11.82 -8.51 17.17
C ALA A 330 13.27 -8.80 17.59
N GLN A 331 13.56 -9.96 18.20
CA GLN A 331 14.95 -10.35 18.51
C GLN A 331 15.81 -10.50 17.25
N LYS A 332 15.25 -11.06 16.17
CA LYS A 332 15.93 -11.15 14.87
C LYS A 332 16.17 -9.76 14.28
N MET A 333 15.19 -8.87 14.38
CA MET A 333 15.31 -7.48 13.95
C MET A 333 16.37 -6.70 14.74
N LEU A 334 16.55 -6.97 16.03
CA LEU A 334 17.57 -6.30 16.85
C LEU A 334 18.99 -6.58 16.37
N LEU A 335 19.25 -7.73 15.74
CA LEU A 335 20.56 -8.02 15.14
C LEU A 335 20.85 -7.08 13.98
N VAL A 336 19.87 -6.87 13.10
CA VAL A 336 19.96 -5.93 11.98
C VAL A 336 20.03 -4.49 12.48
N ALA A 337 19.21 -4.13 13.47
CA ALA A 337 19.18 -2.79 14.04
C ALA A 337 20.54 -2.36 14.61
N LYS A 338 21.24 -3.26 15.31
CA LYS A 338 22.59 -3.03 15.82
C LYS A 338 23.61 -2.79 14.71
N LEU A 339 23.48 -3.50 13.59
CA LEU A 339 24.35 -3.28 12.42
C LEU A 339 24.12 -1.89 11.81
N PHE A 340 22.86 -1.48 11.62
CA PHE A 340 22.54 -0.15 11.12
C PHE A 340 23.02 0.95 12.07
N ASP A 341 22.79 0.77 13.37
CA ASP A 341 23.25 1.69 14.42
C ASP A 341 24.77 1.86 14.40
N SER A 342 25.52 0.76 14.22
CA SER A 342 26.99 0.78 14.08
C SER A 342 27.43 1.55 12.83
N CYS A 343 26.84 1.26 11.67
CA CYS A 343 27.21 1.91 10.40
C CYS A 343 26.96 3.42 10.40
N TRP A 344 25.90 3.88 11.06
CA TRP A 344 25.48 5.29 11.09
C TRP A 344 25.85 6.02 12.39
N ASN A 345 26.57 5.37 13.30
CA ASN A 345 26.91 5.88 14.63
C ASN A 345 25.68 6.47 15.36
N THR A 346 24.64 5.67 15.50
CA THR A 346 23.34 6.07 16.07
C THR A 346 22.77 4.94 16.95
N HIS A 347 21.65 5.20 17.61
CA HIS A 347 20.88 4.19 18.35
C HIS A 347 19.40 4.15 17.89
N ARG A 348 19.08 4.88 16.82
CA ARG A 348 17.69 5.11 16.38
C ARG A 348 17.00 3.82 15.93
N TYR A 349 17.75 2.89 15.33
CA TYR A 349 17.17 1.64 14.85
C TYR A 349 16.87 0.70 16.02
N THR A 350 17.83 0.47 16.93
CA THR A 350 17.62 -0.38 18.10
C THR A 350 16.51 0.16 18.99
N LEU A 351 16.51 1.47 19.27
CA LEU A 351 15.46 2.10 20.07
C LEU A 351 14.07 1.95 19.42
N SER A 352 13.98 2.08 18.10
CA SER A 352 12.70 1.90 17.41
C SER A 352 12.20 0.45 17.51
N VAL A 353 13.06 -0.54 17.26
CA VAL A 353 12.68 -1.96 17.38
C VAL A 353 12.24 -2.30 18.80
N GLN A 354 12.96 -1.83 19.82
CA GLN A 354 12.61 -2.05 21.23
C GLN A 354 11.28 -1.41 21.60
N GLN A 355 11.08 -0.14 21.24
CA GLN A 355 9.85 0.60 21.57
C GLN A 355 8.61 -0.08 20.97
N TRP A 356 8.68 -0.51 19.70
CA TRP A 356 7.56 -1.19 19.05
C TRP A 356 7.38 -2.63 19.54
N ALA A 357 8.45 -3.30 19.97
CA ALA A 357 8.35 -4.62 20.58
C ALA A 357 7.55 -4.58 21.91
N GLU A 358 7.59 -3.48 22.67
CA GLU A 358 6.77 -3.33 23.88
C GLU A 358 5.26 -3.48 23.60
N CYS A 359 4.81 -3.09 22.41
CA CYS A 359 3.40 -3.18 22.03
C CYS A 359 2.87 -4.61 22.05
N PHE A 360 3.71 -5.62 21.83
CA PHE A 360 3.31 -7.04 21.91
C PHE A 360 2.83 -7.45 23.30
N GLN A 361 3.35 -6.83 24.36
CA GLN A 361 2.91 -7.05 25.74
C GLN A 361 1.86 -6.03 26.20
N HIS A 362 1.77 -4.90 25.49
CA HIS A 362 0.94 -3.75 25.81
C HIS A 362 0.14 -3.31 24.57
N PRO A 363 -0.92 -4.02 24.16
CA PRO A 363 -1.68 -3.72 22.95
C PRO A 363 -2.27 -2.29 22.93
N GLU A 364 -2.48 -1.68 24.09
CA GLU A 364 -2.89 -0.29 24.25
C GLU A 364 -1.88 0.74 23.74
N LYS A 365 -0.58 0.36 23.66
CA LYS A 365 0.49 1.21 23.12
C LYS A 365 0.57 1.18 21.59
N THR A 366 -0.10 0.25 20.91
CA THR A 366 -0.19 0.25 19.44
C THR A 366 -0.87 1.53 18.93
N LEU A 367 -0.67 1.91 17.65
CA LEU A 367 -1.33 3.09 17.10
C LEU A 367 -2.86 3.01 17.22
N SER A 368 -3.45 1.84 16.96
CA SER A 368 -4.89 1.61 17.11
C SER A 368 -5.35 1.67 18.56
N GLY A 369 -4.55 1.14 19.50
CA GLY A 369 -4.83 1.20 20.93
C GLY A 369 -4.87 2.64 21.45
N GLN A 370 -3.83 3.43 21.13
CA GLN A 370 -3.75 4.84 21.50
C GLN A 370 -4.90 5.66 20.88
N LEU A 371 -5.19 5.42 19.59
CA LEU A 371 -6.24 6.14 18.89
C LEU A 371 -7.63 5.79 19.45
N MET A 372 -7.90 4.52 19.76
CA MET A 372 -9.19 4.10 20.31
C MET A 372 -9.46 4.74 21.68
N GLN A 373 -8.45 4.84 22.56
CA GLN A 373 -8.59 5.51 23.85
C GLN A 373 -9.00 6.99 23.69
N GLN A 374 -8.38 7.70 22.74
CA GLN A 374 -8.72 9.09 22.45
C GLN A 374 -10.11 9.23 21.82
N ILE A 375 -10.50 8.31 20.93
CA ILE A 375 -11.84 8.28 20.32
C ILE A 375 -12.91 8.06 21.39
N GLN A 376 -12.69 7.12 22.32
CA GLN A 376 -13.63 6.86 23.43
C GLN A 376 -13.78 8.07 24.34
N THR A 377 -12.66 8.71 24.68
CA THR A 377 -12.67 9.93 25.52
C THR A 377 -13.44 11.07 24.86
N LYS A 378 -13.27 11.25 23.55
CA LYS A 378 -13.94 12.31 22.78
C LYS A 378 -15.37 11.96 22.35
N ASN A 379 -15.74 10.68 22.41
CA ASN A 379 -16.97 10.11 21.87
C ASN A 379 -17.20 10.42 20.37
N SER A 380 -16.14 10.64 19.60
CA SER A 380 -16.23 11.03 18.19
C SER A 380 -14.94 10.76 17.42
N TYR A 381 -15.02 9.90 16.40
CA TYR A 381 -13.94 9.71 15.43
C TYR A 381 -13.71 10.98 14.61
N PHE A 382 -14.79 11.53 14.03
CA PHE A 382 -14.73 12.73 13.20
C PHE A 382 -14.09 13.91 13.94
N GLY A 383 -14.60 14.20 15.13
CA GLY A 383 -14.13 15.33 15.92
C GLY A 383 -12.66 15.20 16.27
N LEU A 384 -12.18 13.99 16.58
CA LEU A 384 -10.78 13.75 16.91
C LEU A 384 -9.87 13.98 15.71
N ILE A 385 -10.15 13.32 14.59
CA ILE A 385 -9.31 13.40 13.40
C ILE A 385 -9.31 14.81 12.82
N LYS A 386 -10.47 15.49 12.80
CA LYS A 386 -10.54 16.91 12.38
C LYS A 386 -9.63 17.80 13.22
N GLU A 387 -9.64 17.64 14.55
CA GLU A 387 -8.78 18.41 15.44
C GLU A 387 -7.29 18.13 15.15
N MET A 388 -6.91 16.86 15.01
CA MET A 388 -5.54 16.47 14.66
C MET A 388 -5.11 17.06 13.32
N SER A 389 -5.95 16.95 12.28
CA SER A 389 -5.71 17.52 10.95
C SER A 389 -5.48 19.02 10.99
N LEU A 390 -6.31 19.77 11.72
CA LEU A 390 -6.16 21.22 11.84
C LEU A 390 -4.89 21.59 12.61
N LYS A 391 -4.55 20.84 13.68
CA LYS A 391 -3.30 21.02 14.41
C LYS A 391 -2.08 20.77 13.51
N HIS A 392 -2.12 19.75 12.66
CA HIS A 392 -1.05 19.45 11.70
C HIS A 392 -0.93 20.51 10.61
N LYS A 393 -2.06 21.03 10.10
CA LYS A 393 -2.07 22.19 9.19
C LYS A 393 -1.35 23.37 9.84
N GLN A 394 -1.70 23.72 11.08
CA GLN A 394 -1.06 24.82 11.80
C GLN A 394 0.45 24.58 11.97
N LEU A 395 0.85 23.40 12.46
CA LEU A 395 2.26 23.05 12.66
C LEU A 395 3.12 23.20 11.39
N LEU A 396 2.56 22.83 10.24
CA LEU A 396 3.25 22.91 8.95
C LEU A 396 3.21 24.33 8.36
N MET A 397 2.16 25.12 8.65
CA MET A 397 2.08 26.52 8.25
C MET A 397 2.99 27.43 9.09
N ASP A 398 3.22 27.09 10.36
CA ASP A 398 4.15 27.80 11.25
C ASP A 398 5.62 27.64 10.83
N LYS A 399 5.92 26.66 9.96
CA LYS A 399 7.23 26.42 9.37
C LYS A 399 7.14 26.56 7.85
N PRO A 400 7.00 27.79 7.33
CA PRO A 400 6.90 28.00 5.89
C PRO A 400 8.15 27.50 5.18
N LEU A 401 7.98 27.09 3.92
CA LEU A 401 9.09 26.69 3.07
C LEU A 401 10.07 27.86 2.88
N GLU A 402 11.36 27.52 2.85
CA GLU A 402 12.40 28.47 2.44
C GLU A 402 12.14 28.95 1.00
N SER A 403 12.48 30.21 0.73
CA SER A 403 12.16 30.87 -0.55
C SER A 403 12.68 30.11 -1.77
N GLU A 404 13.91 29.59 -1.71
CA GLU A 404 14.54 28.80 -2.78
C GLU A 404 13.77 27.50 -3.06
N LEU A 405 13.34 26.82 -2.00
CA LEU A 405 12.57 25.59 -2.13
C LEU A 405 11.15 25.86 -2.68
N ALA A 406 10.53 26.97 -2.26
CA ALA A 406 9.25 27.41 -2.80
C ALA A 406 9.35 27.75 -4.31
N GLU A 407 10.40 28.45 -4.73
CA GLU A 407 10.66 28.73 -6.14
C GLU A 407 10.92 27.44 -6.95
N THR A 408 11.62 26.48 -6.35
CA THR A 408 11.84 25.15 -6.95
C THR A 408 10.52 24.44 -7.21
N PHE A 409 9.61 24.39 -6.23
CA PHE A 409 8.28 23.80 -6.43
C PHE A 409 7.46 24.52 -7.49
N TYR A 410 7.52 25.86 -7.53
CA TYR A 410 6.87 26.65 -8.57
C TYR A 410 7.39 26.31 -9.97
N LYS A 411 8.72 26.23 -10.14
CA LYS A 411 9.34 25.81 -11.41
C LYS A 411 8.92 24.39 -11.82
N ILE A 412 8.90 23.44 -10.89
CA ILE A 412 8.44 22.07 -11.14
C ILE A 412 6.97 22.06 -11.57
N SER A 413 6.12 22.86 -10.93
CA SER A 413 4.71 23.00 -11.30
C SER A 413 4.55 23.53 -12.74
N MET A 414 5.23 24.62 -13.09
CA MET A 414 5.20 25.17 -14.45
C MET A 414 5.73 24.19 -15.50
N GLN A 415 6.81 23.46 -15.18
CA GLN A 415 7.34 22.42 -16.06
C GLN A 415 6.36 21.26 -16.26
N SER A 416 5.61 20.88 -15.22
CA SER A 416 4.60 19.82 -15.32
C SER A 416 3.45 20.21 -16.25
N LEU A 417 3.00 21.47 -16.22
CA LEU A 417 1.99 22.01 -17.13
C LEU A 417 2.50 22.04 -18.58
N GLY A 418 3.74 22.49 -18.81
CA GLY A 418 4.35 22.45 -20.14
C GLY A 418 4.47 21.03 -20.70
N LYS A 419 4.84 20.04 -19.86
CA LYS A 419 4.88 18.62 -20.24
C LYS A 419 3.50 18.08 -20.58
N GLN A 420 2.45 18.47 -19.83
CA GLN A 420 1.08 18.07 -20.14
C GLN A 420 0.65 18.63 -21.49
N GLN A 421 0.88 19.92 -21.74
CA GLN A 421 0.55 20.55 -23.03
C GLN A 421 1.29 19.90 -24.19
N GLN A 422 2.56 19.52 -24.00
CA GLN A 422 3.32 18.79 -25.00
C GLN A 422 2.67 17.43 -25.31
N LEU A 423 2.30 16.64 -24.29
CA LEU A 423 1.63 15.35 -24.48
C LEU A 423 0.24 15.47 -25.12
N GLU A 424 -0.45 16.60 -24.92
CA GLU A 424 -1.74 16.89 -25.55
C GLU A 424 -1.60 17.36 -27.00
N ALA A 425 -0.48 18.02 -27.34
CA ALA A 425 -0.16 18.48 -28.69
C ALA A 425 0.48 17.39 -29.56
N GLU A 426 1.12 16.39 -28.96
CA GLU A 426 1.68 15.21 -29.63
C GLU A 426 0.54 14.36 -30.25
N HIS A 427 0.13 14.71 -31.47
CA HIS A 427 -0.85 13.97 -32.25
C HIS A 427 -0.31 12.61 -32.70
N HIS A 428 -0.57 11.56 -31.92
CA HIS A 428 -0.40 10.18 -32.36
C HIS A 428 -1.58 9.30 -31.95
N GLN A 429 -2.07 8.56 -32.95
CA GLN A 429 -3.07 7.48 -32.93
C GLN A 429 -4.40 7.81 -32.22
N SER A 430 -5.49 7.18 -32.66
CA SER A 430 -6.75 7.24 -31.93
C SER A 430 -6.58 6.66 -30.52
N PHE A 431 -7.50 6.98 -29.61
CA PHE A 431 -7.44 6.44 -28.25
C PHE A 431 -7.63 4.92 -28.25
N GLU A 432 -8.42 4.41 -29.19
CA GLU A 432 -8.62 2.99 -29.44
C GLU A 432 -7.32 2.29 -29.87
N GLU A 433 -6.61 2.84 -30.87
CA GLU A 433 -5.30 2.32 -31.31
C GLU A 433 -4.26 2.37 -30.18
N PHE A 434 -4.30 3.43 -29.36
CA PHE A 434 -3.45 3.52 -28.17
C PHE A 434 -3.75 2.40 -27.17
N LEU A 435 -5.03 2.11 -26.89
CA LEU A 435 -5.40 1.03 -25.98
C LEU A 435 -5.03 -0.35 -26.54
N GLU A 436 -5.26 -0.59 -27.83
CA GLU A 436 -4.85 -1.84 -28.48
C GLU A 436 -3.35 -2.07 -28.33
N THR A 437 -2.54 -1.04 -28.62
CA THR A 437 -1.08 -1.09 -28.47
C THR A 437 -0.68 -1.29 -27.01
N TYR A 438 -1.36 -0.64 -26.07
CA TYR A 438 -1.06 -0.75 -24.65
C TYR A 438 -1.29 -2.18 -24.13
N PHE A 439 -2.36 -2.85 -24.56
CA PHE A 439 -2.71 -4.20 -24.13
C PHE A 439 -2.04 -5.32 -24.94
N GLN A 440 -1.23 -4.99 -25.95
CA GLN A 440 -0.45 -6.02 -26.64
C GLN A 440 0.55 -6.70 -25.67
N PRO A 441 0.67 -8.04 -25.72
CA PRO A 441 1.61 -8.80 -24.89
C PRO A 441 3.07 -8.30 -24.94
#